data_AF-A0A9W4RA40-F1
#
_entry.id   AF-A0A9W4RA40-F1
#
_cell.length_a   1.000
_cell.length_b   1.000
_cell.length_c   1.000
_cell.angle_alpha   90.00
_cell.angle_beta   90.00
_cell.angle_gamma   90.00
#
_symmetry.space_group_name_H-M   'P 1'
#
loop_
_entity.id
_entity.type
_entity.pdbx_description
1 polymer ?
#
loop_
_entity_poly.entity_id
_entity_poly.type
_entity_poly.pdbx_seq_one_letter_code
_entity_poly.pdbx_strand_id
1 'polypeptide(L)'
;MIEIADRTEEQPIRSDAEIALTWLRRGGAPAGSTDLLPQAVGAIAMPDAGNAFVFAGCEQAAARAIRKHLRGERKLAKERHLVAAYWRRGHSDVHDHGD
;
A
#
# COMPACT_ATOMS: atom_id res chain seq x y z
N MET A 1 0.62 -7.30 0.04
CA MET A 1 1.26 -6.94 -1.25
C MET A 1 2.49 -6.11 -0.94
N ILE A 2 3.59 -6.31 -1.67
CA ILE A 2 4.85 -5.57 -1.45
C ILE A 2 5.42 -5.15 -2.80
N GLU A 3 5.68 -3.86 -2.97
CA GLU A 3 6.30 -3.33 -4.19
C GLU A 3 7.82 -3.29 -4.08
N ILE A 4 8.50 -3.82 -5.09
CA ILE A 4 9.95 -4.01 -5.14
C ILE A 4 10.51 -3.57 -6.49
N ALA A 5 11.82 -3.33 -6.57
CA ALA A 5 12.46 -2.93 -7.83
C ALA A 5 12.32 -4.02 -8.90
N ASP A 6 12.72 -5.23 -8.52
CA ASP A 6 12.76 -6.41 -9.37
C ASP A 6 12.81 -7.68 -8.50
N ARG A 7 13.05 -8.83 -9.12
CA ARG A 7 13.02 -10.14 -8.44
C ARG A 7 14.15 -10.34 -7.43
N THR A 8 15.27 -9.63 -7.52
CA THR A 8 16.39 -9.80 -6.58
C THR A 8 16.09 -9.23 -5.19
N GLU A 9 15.07 -8.38 -5.10
CA GLU A 9 14.57 -7.77 -3.86
C GLU A 9 13.52 -8.64 -3.15
N GLU A 10 13.10 -9.77 -3.73
CA GLU A 10 12.14 -10.68 -3.08
C GLU A 10 12.79 -11.36 -1.87
N GLN A 11 12.16 -11.20 -0.71
CA GLN A 11 12.66 -11.76 0.56
C GLN A 11 11.71 -12.83 1.09
N PRO A 12 12.22 -13.92 1.69
CA PRO A 12 11.37 -14.92 2.32
C PRO A 12 10.66 -14.30 3.53
N ILE A 13 9.33 -14.18 3.44
CA ILE A 13 8.49 -13.71 4.55
C ILE A 13 8.01 -14.94 5.33
N ARG A 14 8.46 -15.06 6.58
CA ARG A 14 8.01 -16.12 7.50
C ARG A 14 6.92 -15.57 8.40
N SER A 15 5.84 -16.33 8.56
CA SER A 15 4.75 -16.01 9.47
C SER A 15 4.09 -17.29 9.95
N ASP A 16 3.62 -17.28 11.19
CA ASP A 16 2.77 -18.34 11.74
C ASP A 16 1.31 -18.21 11.25
N ALA A 17 0.95 -17.09 10.62
CA ALA A 17 -0.35 -16.85 10.00
C ALA A 17 -0.36 -17.22 8.52
N GLU A 18 -1.54 -17.49 7.97
CA GLU A 18 -1.72 -17.65 6.53
C GLU A 18 -1.59 -16.28 5.83
N ILE A 19 -0.66 -16.18 4.87
CA ILE A 19 -0.41 -14.95 4.11
C ILE A 19 -0.50 -15.25 2.61
N ALA A 20 -1.46 -14.63 1.94
CA ALA A 20 -1.46 -14.49 0.49
C ALA A 20 -0.53 -13.34 0.08
N LEU A 21 0.73 -13.66 -0.23
CA LEU A 21 1.75 -12.68 -0.59
C LEU A 21 1.82 -12.44 -2.10
N THR A 22 1.68 -11.18 -2.51
CA THR A 22 1.90 -10.73 -3.90
C THR A 22 3.06 -9.75 -3.96
N TRP A 23 4.05 -10.05 -4.80
CA TRP A 23 5.14 -9.15 -5.16
C TRP A 23 4.77 -8.31 -6.37
N LEU A 24 4.92 -6.99 -6.25
CA LEU A 24 4.68 -6.04 -7.33
C LEU A 24 6.03 -5.50 -7.79
N ARG A 25 6.48 -5.90 -8.98
CA ARG A 25 7.81 -5.54 -9.49
C ARG A 25 7.71 -4.28 -10.35
N ARG A 26 8.54 -3.27 -10.06
CA ARG A 26 8.57 -2.01 -10.82
C ARG A 26 9.14 -2.15 -12.24
N GLY A 27 9.90 -3.21 -12.52
CA GLY A 27 10.40 -3.50 -13.86
C GLY A 27 11.32 -2.40 -14.41
N GLY A 28 12.17 -1.81 -13.55
CA GLY A 28 13.09 -0.72 -13.90
C GLY A 28 12.52 0.68 -13.73
N ALA A 29 11.23 0.84 -13.43
CA ALA A 29 10.67 2.14 -13.10
C ALA A 29 11.25 2.69 -11.77
N PRO A 30 11.54 4.00 -11.68
CA PRO A 30 11.98 4.63 -10.44
C PRO A 30 11.00 4.40 -9.28
N ALA A 31 11.51 4.30 -8.06
CA ALA A 31 10.65 4.22 -6.87
C ALA A 31 9.71 5.44 -6.80
N GLY A 32 8.45 5.22 -6.39
CA GLY A 32 7.46 6.30 -6.26
C GLY A 32 7.01 6.92 -7.59
N SER A 33 7.22 6.22 -8.71
CA SER A 33 6.76 6.66 -10.04
C SER A 33 5.70 5.74 -10.66
N THR A 34 5.29 4.68 -9.96
CA THR A 34 4.31 3.70 -10.44
C THR A 34 3.04 3.75 -9.60
N ASP A 35 1.95 3.27 -10.19
CA ASP A 35 0.66 3.08 -9.50
C ASP A 35 0.38 1.61 -9.15
N LEU A 36 1.42 0.77 -9.12
CA LEU A 36 1.26 -0.68 -8.90
C LEU A 36 0.54 -0.98 -7.59
N LEU A 37 0.94 -0.35 -6.48
CA LEU A 37 0.27 -0.51 -5.19
C LEU A 37 -1.19 -0.04 -5.20
N PRO A 38 -1.52 1.21 -5.58
CA PRO A 38 -2.93 1.65 -5.66
C PRO A 38 -3.80 0.77 -6.56
N GLN A 39 -3.30 0.35 -7.72
CA GLN A 39 -4.03 -0.53 -8.63
C GLN A 39 -4.29 -1.90 -8.01
N ALA A 40 -3.26 -2.50 -7.42
CA ALA A 40 -3.39 -3.81 -6.79
C ALA A 40 -4.35 -3.77 -5.59
N VAL A 41 -4.29 -2.73 -4.76
CA VAL A 41 -5.25 -2.52 -3.66
C VAL A 41 -6.68 -2.36 -4.19
N GLY A 42 -6.86 -1.59 -5.27
CA GLY A 42 -8.17 -1.37 -5.88
C GLY A 42 -8.81 -2.65 -6.45
N ALA A 43 -7.98 -3.61 -6.88
CA ALA A 43 -8.42 -4.89 -7.42
C ALA A 43 -8.78 -5.93 -6.35
N ILE A 44 -8.51 -5.66 -5.06
CA ILE A 44 -8.85 -6.59 -3.98
C ILE A 44 -10.38 -6.66 -3.83
N ALA A 45 -10.91 -7.89 -3.93
CA ALA A 45 -12.24 -8.20 -3.44
C ALA A 45 -12.22 -8.14 -1.92
N MET A 46 -12.66 -7.01 -1.36
CA MET A 46 -12.74 -6.81 0.08
C MET A 46 -13.79 -7.75 0.69
N PRO A 47 -13.46 -8.46 1.79
CA PRO A 47 -14.49 -9.10 2.59
C PRO A 47 -15.40 -8.02 3.21
N ASP A 48 -16.56 -8.42 3.73
CA ASP A 48 -17.54 -7.51 4.31
C ASP A 48 -16.89 -6.49 5.25
N ALA A 49 -17.33 -5.23 5.14
CA ALA A 49 -16.66 -4.05 5.71
C ALA A 49 -16.48 -4.04 7.24
N GLY A 50 -16.98 -5.04 7.98
CA GLY A 50 -16.73 -5.24 9.41
C GLY A 50 -15.48 -6.08 9.73
N ASN A 51 -15.01 -6.91 8.78
CA ASN A 51 -13.94 -7.88 9.04
C ASN A 51 -12.59 -7.45 8.45
N ALA A 52 -12.57 -6.51 7.51
CA ALA A 52 -11.33 -6.04 6.88
C ALA A 52 -10.65 -4.92 7.68
N PHE A 53 -9.34 -5.00 7.85
CA PHE A 53 -8.50 -3.88 8.26
C PHE A 53 -7.41 -3.69 7.21
N VAL A 54 -7.18 -2.45 6.77
CA VAL A 54 -6.16 -2.15 5.75
C VAL A 54 -5.00 -1.38 6.35
N PHE A 55 -3.80 -1.94 6.25
CA PHE A 55 -2.57 -1.25 6.53
C PHE A 55 -1.78 -1.00 5.24
N ALA A 56 -1.28 0.23 5.04
CA ALA A 56 -0.39 0.56 3.93
C ALA A 56 0.63 1.63 4.33
N GLY A 57 1.92 1.30 4.26
CA GLY A 57 3.02 2.26 4.35
C GLY A 57 3.70 2.36 3.00
N CYS A 58 3.67 3.53 2.35
CA CYS A 58 4.23 3.70 1.01
C CYS A 58 4.59 5.16 0.70
N GLU A 59 4.90 5.45 -0.56
CA GLU A 59 5.16 6.80 -1.04
C GLU A 59 3.90 7.69 -0.94
N GLN A 60 4.07 8.98 -0.69
CA GLN A 60 2.98 9.92 -0.41
C GLN A 60 1.85 9.94 -1.44
N ALA A 61 2.14 9.95 -2.74
CA ALA A 61 1.11 9.96 -3.78
C ALA A 61 0.33 8.64 -3.82
N ALA A 62 1.04 7.50 -3.70
CA ALA A 62 0.41 6.19 -3.59
C ALA A 62 -0.47 6.09 -2.32
N ALA A 63 0.02 6.58 -1.18
CA ALA A 63 -0.73 6.61 0.08
C ALA A 63 -2.00 7.45 -0.04
N ARG A 64 -1.93 8.61 -0.71
CA ARG A 64 -3.10 9.46 -1.00
C ARG A 64 -4.12 8.73 -1.90
N ALA A 65 -3.67 8.07 -2.95
CA ALA A 65 -4.53 7.32 -3.86
C ALA A 65 -5.25 6.17 -3.12
N ILE A 66 -4.52 5.41 -2.29
CA ILE A 66 -5.09 4.34 -1.46
C ILE A 66 -6.12 4.90 -0.46
N ARG A 67 -5.80 5.97 0.28
CA ARG A 67 -6.76 6.60 1.22
C ARG A 67 -8.04 7.04 0.50
N LYS A 68 -7.91 7.65 -0.69
CA LYS A 68 -9.06 8.08 -1.51
C LYS A 68 -9.93 6.89 -1.91
N HIS A 69 -9.33 5.79 -2.37
CA HIS A 69 -10.05 4.58 -2.74
C HIS A 69 -10.79 3.95 -1.54
N LEU A 70 -10.11 3.79 -0.40
CA LEU A 70 -10.67 3.16 0.79
C LEU A 70 -11.85 3.96 1.37
N ARG A 71 -11.71 5.28 1.49
CA ARG A 71 -12.77 6.15 2.05
C ARG A 71 -13.88 6.44 1.04
N GLY A 72 -13.52 6.69 -0.22
CA GLY A 72 -14.48 7.13 -1.24
C GLY A 72 -15.27 5.98 -1.85
N GLU A 73 -14.58 4.98 -2.38
CA GLU A 73 -15.22 3.88 -3.12
C GLU A 73 -15.63 2.74 -2.20
N ARG A 74 -14.76 2.36 -1.26
CA ARG A 74 -15.03 1.25 -0.33
C ARG A 74 -15.76 1.67 0.94
N LYS A 75 -15.90 2.97 1.19
CA LYS A 75 -16.57 3.56 2.37
C LYS A 75 -16.10 2.93 3.69
N LEU A 76 -14.82 2.55 3.75
CA LEU A 76 -14.23 1.93 4.93
C LEU A 76 -14.07 2.99 6.02
N ALA A 77 -14.51 2.67 7.25
CA ALA A 77 -14.39 3.59 8.38
C ALA A 77 -12.93 3.92 8.69
N LYS A 78 -12.67 5.11 9.24
CA LYS A 78 -11.30 5.60 9.50
C LYS A 78 -10.55 4.65 10.44
N GLU A 79 -11.24 4.04 11.39
CA GLU A 79 -10.70 3.12 12.40
C GLU A 79 -10.35 1.75 11.79
N ARG A 80 -10.77 1.48 10.56
CA ARG A 80 -10.55 0.22 9.83
C ARG A 80 -9.43 0.33 8.80
N HIS A 81 -8.72 1.45 8.76
CA HIS A 81 -7.53 1.57 7.93
C HIS A 81 -6.45 2.43 8.59
N LEU A 82 -5.20 2.05 8.39
CA LEU A 82 -4.03 2.87 8.68
C LEU A 82 -3.17 2.94 7.42
N VAL A 83 -3.23 4.10 6.76
CA VAL A 83 -2.40 4.38 5.58
C VAL A 83 -1.44 5.47 5.99
N ALA A 84 -0.13 5.26 5.81
CA ALA A 84 0.95 6.16 6.21
C ALA A 84 1.84 6.49 5.01
N ALA A 85 2.21 7.77 4.88
CA ALA A 85 3.13 8.23 3.85
C ALA A 85 4.56 8.24 4.41
N TYR A 86 5.31 7.17 4.18
CA TYR A 86 6.66 7.01 4.77
C TYR A 86 7.72 7.89 4.13
N TRP A 87 7.53 8.24 2.85
CA TRP A 87 8.46 9.06 2.11
C TRP A 87 7.76 9.72 0.91
N ARG A 88 8.44 10.67 0.27
CA ARG A 88 7.93 11.42 -0.88
C ARG A 88 9.03 11.57 -1.91
N ARG A 89 8.71 11.28 -3.16
CA ARG A 89 9.69 11.43 -4.25
C ARG A 89 10.17 12.89 -4.35
N GLY A 90 11.49 13.05 -4.44
CA GLY A 90 12.13 14.37 -4.53
C GLY A 90 12.22 15.14 -3.20
N HIS A 91 11.93 14.51 -2.06
CA HIS A 91 12.08 15.12 -0.73
C HIS A 91 12.92 14.21 0.16
N SER A 92 13.84 14.80 0.91
CA SER A 92 14.74 14.09 1.83
C SER A 92 14.17 13.89 3.23
N ASP A 93 13.06 14.58 3.57
CA ASP A 93 12.37 14.43 4.85
C ASP A 93 10.85 14.54 4.65
N VAL A 94 10.10 13.63 5.27
CA VAL A 94 8.63 13.59 5.24
C VAL A 94 8.14 13.25 6.64
N HIS A 95 7.53 14.23 7.29
CA HIS A 95 6.83 14.03 8.55
C HIS A 95 5.34 13.74 8.24
N ASP A 96 4.86 12.53 8.53
CA ASP A 96 3.44 12.15 8.38
C ASP A 96 2.69 12.54 9.67
N HIS A 97 1.89 13.61 9.62
CA HIS A 97 0.87 13.86 10.64
C HIS A 97 -0.33 12.96 10.33
N GLY A 98 -0.45 11.87 11.07
CA GLY A 98 -1.54 10.91 10.94
C GLY A 98 -2.87 11.50 11.41
N ASP A 99 -3.57 12.20 10.52
CA ASP A 99 -4.95 12.71 10.72
C ASP A 99 -6.02 11.88 10.00
#